data_AF-A0A9R0TLZ1-F1
#
_entry.id   AF-A0A9R0TLZ1-F1
#
_cell.length_a   1.000
_cell.length_b   1.000
_cell.length_c   1.000
_cell.angle_alpha   90.00
_cell.angle_beta   90.00
_cell.angle_gamma   90.00
#
_symmetry.space_group_name_H-M   'P 1'
#
loop_
_entity.id
_entity.type
_entity.pdbx_description
1 polymer ?
#
loop_
_entity_poly.entity_id
_entity_poly.type
_entity_poly.pdbx_seq_one_letter_code
_entity_poly.pdbx_strand_id
1 'polypeptide(L)'
;MKGLNDDCEHFEIFPPGHLYSSKQGGFKRWYNPPWFSEVIPSVPYDPLALRKAFEKAVIKRLMTDVPFGVLLSGGLDSSLVAAVTVRHLAGTKAAKRWGTKLHSFCVGLEQDGIDAIEDVIYHTETYDVTTIRASTPMFLMSRKIKSLGVKMVISGEGSDEIFGGYLYFHKAPNKEELHRETCQKIKALHQYDCLRANKATSAWGLEARVPFLDKEFINEAMSIDPEWKMIRPDLGRIEKWVLRKAFDDEEQPFLPKHILYRQKEQFSDGVGYSWIDGLKAHAESNVTDKMMSNAKFIYPHNTPTTKEAYCYRMIFERFFPQNSAILTVPGGPSVACSTAKAVEWDAQWSGNLDPSGRAALGVHLSAYEQEHLPATILTGTSKKPRMIEVAAPGVAIES
;
A
#
# COMPACT_ATOMS: atom_id res chain seq x y z
N MET A 1 -4.92 1.21 19.70
CA MET A 1 -4.36 1.50 21.04
C MET A 1 -5.03 2.71 21.71
N LYS A 2 -5.55 3.69 20.96
CA LYS A 2 -6.18 4.91 21.50
C LYS A 2 -7.20 4.67 22.60
N GLY A 3 -8.11 3.73 22.42
CA GLY A 3 -9.12 3.39 23.44
C GLY A 3 -8.61 2.53 24.60
N LEU A 4 -7.30 2.28 24.69
CA LEU A 4 -6.66 1.50 25.77
C LEU A 4 -5.59 2.31 26.50
N ASN A 5 -4.94 3.27 25.82
CA ASN A 5 -3.76 3.96 26.31
C ASN A 5 -3.95 4.71 27.63
N ASP A 6 -5.16 5.17 27.95
CA ASP A 6 -5.37 5.96 29.16
C ASP A 6 -5.80 5.11 30.36
N ASP A 7 -6.32 3.90 30.10
CA ASP A 7 -6.93 3.03 31.11
C ASP A 7 -6.13 1.74 31.40
N CYS A 8 -5.21 1.35 30.50
CA CYS A 8 -4.44 0.12 30.63
C CYS A 8 -2.99 0.43 30.98
N GLU A 9 -2.43 -0.29 31.97
CA GLU A 9 -0.99 -0.28 32.25
C GLU A 9 -0.18 -1.04 31.20
N HIS A 10 -0.78 -2.10 30.64
CA HIS A 10 -0.19 -2.94 29.61
C HIS A 10 -1.19 -3.29 28.52
N PHE A 11 -0.73 -3.22 27.27
CA PHE A 11 -1.47 -3.69 26.11
C PHE A 11 -0.52 -4.10 24.99
N GLU A 12 -0.97 -5.00 24.15
CA GLU A 12 -0.24 -5.51 23.00
C GLU A 12 -1.18 -5.67 21.80
N ILE A 13 -0.61 -5.92 20.63
CA ILE A 13 -1.41 -6.18 19.43
C ILE A 13 -2.07 -7.55 19.57
N PHE A 14 -3.40 -7.61 19.40
CA PHE A 14 -4.09 -8.88 19.26
C PHE A 14 -3.58 -9.58 17.97
N PRO A 15 -2.97 -10.77 18.07
CA PRO A 15 -2.27 -11.36 16.95
C PRO A 15 -3.24 -11.76 15.81
N PRO A 16 -2.96 -11.40 14.54
CA PRO A 16 -3.82 -11.75 13.41
C PRO A 16 -4.01 -13.25 13.27
N GLY A 17 -5.21 -13.69 12.90
CA GLY A 17 -5.51 -15.12 12.70
C GLY A 17 -5.56 -15.94 13.99
N HIS A 18 -5.61 -15.29 15.15
CA HIS A 18 -5.77 -15.93 16.46
C HIS A 18 -7.15 -15.69 17.05
N LEU A 19 -7.50 -16.50 18.04
CA LEU A 19 -8.58 -16.28 18.99
C LEU A 19 -7.97 -16.24 20.40
N TYR A 20 -8.61 -15.53 21.33
CA TYR A 20 -8.26 -15.59 22.75
C TYR A 20 -9.31 -16.45 23.47
N SER A 21 -8.88 -17.44 24.23
CA SER A 21 -9.77 -18.27 25.04
C SER A 21 -9.64 -17.89 26.51
N SER A 22 -10.68 -17.28 27.09
CA SER A 22 -10.72 -16.98 28.52
C SER A 22 -10.64 -18.24 29.40
N LYS A 23 -11.16 -19.37 28.91
CA LYS A 23 -11.08 -20.66 29.60
C LYS A 23 -9.66 -21.23 29.64
N GLN A 24 -8.87 -21.02 28.59
CA GLN A 24 -7.49 -21.53 28.50
C GLN A 24 -6.44 -20.48 28.86
N GLY A 25 -6.83 -19.21 29.04
CA GLY A 25 -5.95 -18.12 29.41
C GLY A 25 -4.89 -17.78 28.36
N GLY A 26 -5.21 -17.89 27.05
CA GLY A 26 -4.20 -17.65 26.02
C GLY A 26 -4.71 -17.54 24.58
N PHE A 27 -3.79 -17.15 23.70
CA PHE A 27 -4.02 -17.06 22.26
C PHE A 27 -3.87 -18.43 21.59
N LYS A 28 -4.79 -18.73 20.67
CA LYS A 28 -4.73 -19.91 19.80
C LYS A 28 -4.89 -19.49 18.35
N ARG A 29 -3.93 -19.84 17.50
CA ARG A 29 -4.03 -19.59 16.06
C ARG A 29 -5.10 -20.50 15.44
N TRP A 30 -6.08 -19.92 14.77
CA TRP A 30 -7.13 -20.68 14.06
C TRP A 30 -6.92 -20.65 12.55
N TYR A 31 -6.26 -19.62 12.02
CA TYR A 31 -5.98 -19.50 10.59
C TYR A 31 -4.58 -20.05 10.27
N ASN A 32 -4.53 -21.15 9.51
CA ASN A 32 -3.29 -21.86 9.15
C ASN A 32 -3.31 -22.23 7.66
N PRO A 33 -3.26 -21.25 6.75
CA PRO A 33 -3.22 -21.54 5.32
C PRO A 33 -1.86 -22.15 4.91
N PRO A 34 -1.79 -22.90 3.80
CA PRO A 34 -0.55 -23.59 3.39
C PRO A 34 0.68 -22.68 3.32
N TRP A 35 0.53 -21.48 2.73
CA TRP A 35 1.61 -20.50 2.58
C TRP A 35 2.18 -19.99 3.92
N PHE A 36 1.44 -20.10 5.03
CA PHE A 36 1.92 -19.66 6.33
C PHE A 36 3.15 -20.46 6.79
N SER A 37 3.25 -21.72 6.37
CA SER A 37 4.38 -22.61 6.68
C SER A 37 5.64 -22.28 5.89
N GLU A 38 5.58 -21.36 4.91
CA GLU A 38 6.68 -21.01 4.01
C GLU A 38 7.21 -22.19 3.18
N VAL A 39 6.43 -23.28 3.09
CA VAL A 39 6.71 -24.39 2.20
C VAL A 39 6.56 -23.92 0.76
N ILE A 40 7.62 -24.13 -0.03
CA ILE A 40 7.68 -23.71 -1.42
C ILE A 40 6.64 -24.48 -2.24
N PRO A 41 5.69 -23.80 -2.86
CA PRO A 41 4.63 -24.45 -3.60
C PRO A 41 5.10 -24.77 -5.03
N SER A 42 4.35 -25.64 -5.72
CA SER A 42 4.72 -26.14 -7.05
C SER A 42 3.54 -26.24 -8.02
N VAL A 43 2.43 -25.54 -7.74
CA VAL A 43 1.26 -25.59 -8.64
C VAL A 43 1.61 -24.85 -9.94
N PRO A 44 1.38 -25.44 -11.12
CA PRO A 44 1.58 -24.74 -12.38
C PRO A 44 0.73 -23.47 -12.48
N TYR A 45 1.26 -22.44 -13.12
CA TYR A 45 0.54 -21.20 -13.33
C TYR A 45 -0.61 -21.38 -14.34
N ASP A 46 -1.85 -21.14 -13.90
CA ASP A 46 -3.03 -21.01 -14.74
C ASP A 46 -3.54 -19.55 -14.69
N PRO A 47 -3.41 -18.77 -15.79
CA PRO A 47 -3.88 -17.38 -15.85
C PRO A 47 -5.38 -17.25 -15.59
N LEU A 48 -6.19 -18.21 -16.05
CA LEU A 48 -7.64 -18.13 -15.96
C LEU A 48 -8.14 -18.50 -14.56
N ALA A 49 -7.50 -19.46 -13.89
CA ALA A 49 -7.76 -19.75 -12.49
C ALA A 49 -7.48 -18.53 -11.60
N LEU A 50 -6.31 -17.89 -11.79
CA LEU A 50 -5.93 -16.68 -11.05
C LEU A 50 -6.91 -15.52 -11.32
N ARG A 51 -7.25 -15.26 -12.58
CA ARG A 51 -8.23 -14.23 -12.98
C ARG A 51 -9.58 -14.46 -12.30
N LYS A 52 -10.14 -15.67 -12.40
CA LYS A 52 -11.45 -16.02 -11.83
C LYS A 52 -11.45 -15.90 -10.30
N ALA A 53 -10.38 -16.33 -9.64
CA ALA A 53 -10.24 -16.20 -8.20
C ALA A 53 -10.22 -14.72 -7.78
N PHE A 54 -9.52 -13.86 -8.52
CA PHE A 54 -9.50 -12.43 -8.26
C PHE A 54 -10.86 -11.77 -8.51
N GLU A 55 -11.51 -12.08 -9.63
CA GLU A 55 -12.85 -11.58 -9.94
C GLU A 55 -13.84 -11.95 -8.82
N LYS A 56 -13.84 -13.19 -8.37
CA LYS A 56 -14.66 -13.65 -7.24
C LYS A 56 -14.35 -12.86 -5.96
N ALA A 57 -13.07 -12.60 -5.68
CA ALA A 57 -12.65 -11.84 -4.51
C ALA A 57 -13.14 -10.38 -4.54
N VAL A 58 -13.11 -9.73 -5.70
CA VAL A 58 -13.67 -8.39 -5.92
C VAL A 58 -15.18 -8.40 -5.75
N ILE A 59 -15.88 -9.28 -6.47
CA ILE A 59 -17.35 -9.36 -6.47
C ILE A 59 -17.90 -9.60 -5.07
N LYS A 60 -17.29 -10.51 -4.31
CA LYS A 60 -17.65 -10.79 -2.90
C LYS A 60 -17.58 -9.53 -2.02
N ARG A 61 -16.70 -8.58 -2.34
CA ARG A 61 -16.53 -7.31 -1.62
C ARG A 61 -17.42 -6.18 -2.14
N LEU A 62 -18.22 -6.41 -3.16
CA LEU A 62 -19.23 -5.45 -3.62
C LEU A 62 -20.58 -5.62 -2.89
N MET A 63 -20.68 -6.54 -1.92
CA MET A 63 -21.86 -6.71 -1.07
C MET A 63 -22.07 -5.48 -0.16
N THR A 64 -22.90 -4.53 -0.58
CA THR A 64 -23.18 -3.30 0.17
C THR A 64 -24.56 -2.73 -0.14
N ASP A 65 -25.22 -2.19 0.89
CA ASP A 65 -26.48 -1.43 0.77
C ASP A 65 -26.26 0.09 0.84
N VAL A 66 -25.00 0.53 0.90
CA VAL A 66 -24.59 1.94 1.01
C VAL A 66 -23.72 2.37 -0.18
N PRO A 67 -23.67 3.68 -0.50
CA PRO A 67 -22.81 4.19 -1.57
C PRO A 67 -21.35 3.82 -1.37
N PHE A 68 -20.71 3.35 -2.43
CA PHE A 68 -19.32 2.95 -2.44
C PHE A 68 -18.56 3.53 -3.64
N GLY A 69 -17.22 3.53 -3.56
CA GLY A 69 -16.33 3.94 -4.64
C GLY A 69 -15.09 3.05 -4.75
N VAL A 70 -14.16 3.44 -5.61
CA VAL A 70 -12.86 2.77 -5.79
C VAL A 70 -11.73 3.77 -5.63
N LEU A 71 -10.68 3.37 -4.92
CA LEU A 71 -9.43 4.15 -4.89
C LEU A 71 -8.64 3.83 -6.16
N LEU A 72 -8.30 4.84 -6.95
CA LEU A 72 -7.63 4.68 -8.24
C LEU A 72 -6.35 5.52 -8.30
N SER A 73 -5.19 4.86 -8.23
CA SER A 73 -3.89 5.52 -8.30
C SER A 73 -3.31 5.58 -9.71
N GLY A 74 -3.92 4.90 -10.69
CA GLY A 74 -3.35 4.69 -12.02
C GLY A 74 -2.30 3.56 -12.08
N GLY A 75 -1.96 2.93 -10.95
CA GLY A 75 -1.15 1.71 -10.92
C GLY A 75 -1.94 0.47 -11.34
N LEU A 76 -1.24 -0.63 -11.60
CA LEU A 76 -1.82 -1.92 -12.01
C LEU A 76 -2.95 -2.36 -11.06
N ASP A 77 -2.69 -2.38 -9.76
CA ASP A 77 -3.51 -3.10 -8.78
C ASP A 77 -4.88 -2.46 -8.59
N SER A 78 -4.91 -1.15 -8.31
CA SER A 78 -6.17 -0.39 -8.21
C SER A 78 -6.93 -0.37 -9.52
N SER A 79 -6.23 -0.36 -10.66
CA SER A 79 -6.88 -0.33 -11.98
C SER A 79 -7.57 -1.65 -12.29
N LEU A 80 -6.96 -2.79 -11.93
CA LEU A 80 -7.61 -4.11 -12.05
C LEU A 80 -8.85 -4.22 -11.15
N VAL A 81 -8.76 -3.73 -9.91
CA VAL A 81 -9.93 -3.67 -9.01
C VAL A 81 -11.06 -2.84 -9.62
N ALA A 82 -10.74 -1.66 -10.15
CA ALA A 82 -11.71 -0.80 -10.82
C ALA A 82 -12.32 -1.47 -12.05
N ALA A 83 -11.49 -2.06 -12.93
CA ALA A 83 -11.93 -2.72 -14.16
C ALA A 83 -12.90 -3.88 -13.88
N VAL A 84 -12.54 -4.76 -12.93
CA VAL A 84 -13.42 -5.88 -12.52
C VAL A 84 -14.71 -5.35 -11.90
N THR A 85 -14.62 -4.30 -11.07
CA THR A 85 -15.80 -3.68 -10.45
C THR A 85 -16.75 -3.12 -11.51
N VAL A 86 -16.27 -2.34 -12.47
CA VAL A 86 -17.08 -1.78 -13.56
C VAL A 86 -17.72 -2.90 -14.38
N ARG A 87 -16.93 -3.90 -14.78
CA ARG A 87 -17.41 -5.02 -15.61
C ARG A 87 -18.47 -5.84 -14.90
N HIS A 88 -18.33 -6.08 -13.59
CA HIS A 88 -19.34 -6.77 -12.81
C HIS A 88 -20.61 -5.93 -12.65
N LEU A 89 -20.48 -4.62 -12.42
CA LEU A 89 -21.64 -3.74 -12.27
C LEU A 89 -22.49 -3.70 -13.54
N ALA A 90 -21.86 -3.77 -14.72
CA ALA A 90 -22.54 -3.88 -16.01
C ALA A 90 -23.44 -5.15 -16.05
N GLY A 91 -24.74 -4.96 -15.78
CA GLY A 91 -25.74 -6.04 -15.78
C GLY A 91 -26.33 -6.40 -14.41
N THR A 92 -25.91 -5.77 -13.32
CA THR A 92 -26.42 -6.06 -11.96
C THR A 92 -27.56 -5.13 -11.52
N LYS A 93 -28.35 -5.57 -10.52
CA LYS A 93 -29.34 -4.71 -9.84
C LYS A 93 -28.68 -3.49 -9.16
N ALA A 94 -27.42 -3.60 -8.75
CA ALA A 94 -26.66 -2.49 -8.17
C ALA A 94 -26.49 -1.34 -9.18
N ALA A 95 -26.22 -1.64 -10.45
CA ALA A 95 -26.18 -0.63 -11.51
C ALA A 95 -27.54 0.05 -11.75
N LYS A 96 -28.66 -0.65 -11.51
CA LYS A 96 -30.00 -0.05 -11.58
C LYS A 96 -30.31 0.88 -10.39
N ARG A 97 -29.72 0.63 -9.22
CA ARG A 97 -30.00 1.37 -7.97
C ARG A 97 -29.08 2.57 -7.77
N TRP A 98 -27.82 2.47 -8.18
CA TRP A 98 -26.78 3.48 -7.93
C TRP A 98 -26.22 4.08 -9.23
N GLY A 99 -26.67 3.62 -10.39
CA GLY A 99 -26.14 3.98 -11.69
C GLY A 99 -24.98 3.08 -12.13
N THR A 100 -24.61 3.16 -13.41
CA THR A 100 -23.45 2.47 -13.99
C THR A 100 -22.12 3.21 -13.76
N LYS A 101 -22.17 4.42 -13.19
CA LYS A 101 -21.01 5.27 -12.96
C LYS A 101 -20.30 4.86 -11.66
N LEU A 102 -19.05 4.45 -11.79
CA LEU A 102 -18.19 4.14 -10.65
C LEU A 102 -17.45 5.41 -10.23
N HIS A 103 -17.64 5.84 -8.98
CA HIS A 103 -16.88 6.95 -8.43
C HIS A 103 -15.45 6.49 -8.12
N SER A 104 -14.48 6.99 -8.89
CA SER A 104 -13.06 6.82 -8.63
C SER A 104 -12.50 8.05 -7.90
N PHE A 105 -11.52 7.82 -7.03
CA PHE A 105 -10.86 8.87 -6.27
C PHE A 105 -9.34 8.74 -6.40
N CYS A 106 -8.69 9.86 -6.69
CA CYS A 106 -7.24 10.02 -6.75
C CYS A 106 -6.80 11.19 -5.87
N VAL A 107 -5.50 11.25 -5.54
CA VAL A 107 -4.93 12.28 -4.67
C VAL A 107 -3.82 13.02 -5.38
N GLY A 108 -3.83 14.35 -5.27
CA GLY A 108 -2.64 15.20 -5.34
C GLY A 108 -2.56 16.02 -4.04
N LEU A 109 -1.36 16.26 -3.53
CA LEU A 109 -1.15 17.09 -2.33
C LEU A 109 -0.44 18.39 -2.70
N GLU A 110 -1.03 19.52 -2.35
CA GLU A 110 -0.40 20.85 -2.37
C GLU A 110 -0.42 21.39 -0.93
N GLN A 111 0.74 21.52 -0.29
CA GLN A 111 1.05 22.04 1.07
C GLN A 111 0.21 21.58 2.30
N ASP A 112 -1.11 21.39 2.20
CA ASP A 112 -2.07 21.01 3.26
C ASP A 112 -1.76 19.65 3.94
N GLY A 113 -0.83 18.87 3.39
CA GLY A 113 -0.44 17.57 3.94
C GLY A 113 0.31 17.65 5.27
N ILE A 114 1.13 18.68 5.47
CA ILE A 114 2.02 18.77 6.65
C ILE A 114 1.20 19.00 7.92
N ASP A 115 0.20 19.88 7.87
CA ASP A 115 -0.66 20.20 9.01
C ASP A 115 -1.47 18.99 9.49
N ALA A 116 -1.69 17.99 8.63
CA ALA A 116 -2.41 16.77 8.96
C ALA A 116 -1.53 15.70 9.64
N ILE A 117 -0.20 15.89 9.73
CA ILE A 117 0.72 14.83 10.21
C ILE A 117 0.42 14.41 11.65
N GLU A 118 0.09 15.36 12.53
CA GLU A 118 -0.23 15.03 13.92
C GLU A 118 -1.50 14.18 14.02
N ASP A 119 -2.56 14.55 13.30
CA ASP A 119 -3.79 13.77 13.21
C ASP A 119 -3.55 12.40 12.59
N VAL A 120 -2.72 12.32 11.54
CA VAL A 120 -2.38 11.06 10.89
C VAL A 120 -1.64 10.14 11.86
N ILE A 121 -0.67 10.63 12.62
CA ILE A 121 0.05 9.84 13.63
C ILE A 121 -0.90 9.38 14.73
N TYR A 122 -1.77 10.27 15.22
CA TYR A 122 -2.81 9.90 16.20
C TYR A 122 -3.75 8.83 15.67
N HIS A 123 -4.18 8.92 14.40
CA HIS A 123 -5.12 7.96 13.81
C HIS A 123 -4.49 6.63 13.42
N THR A 124 -3.28 6.64 12.87
CA THR A 124 -2.56 5.44 12.46
C THR A 124 -1.90 4.75 13.64
N GLU A 125 -1.61 5.49 14.72
CA GLU A 125 -0.98 4.98 15.93
C GLU A 125 0.38 4.33 15.63
N THR A 126 1.21 5.00 14.81
CA THR A 126 2.56 4.55 14.46
C THR A 126 3.50 5.74 14.29
N TYR A 127 4.80 5.49 14.39
CA TYR A 127 5.88 6.42 14.05
C TYR A 127 6.73 5.94 12.85
N ASP A 128 6.27 4.90 12.14
CA ASP A 128 6.94 4.42 10.93
C ASP A 128 6.83 5.44 9.78
N VAL A 129 7.99 5.86 9.27
CA VAL A 129 8.11 6.93 8.25
C VAL A 129 7.35 6.57 6.97
N THR A 130 7.53 5.34 6.47
CA THR A 130 6.90 4.90 5.22
C THR A 130 5.38 4.91 5.37
N THR A 131 4.88 4.41 6.49
CA THR A 131 3.46 4.36 6.80
C THR A 131 2.87 5.75 6.93
N ILE A 132 3.51 6.70 7.63
CA ILE A 132 2.99 8.07 7.79
C ILE A 132 2.98 8.82 6.46
N ARG A 133 4.07 8.73 5.67
CA ARG A 133 4.17 9.32 4.33
C ARG A 133 3.01 8.89 3.44
N ALA A 134 2.70 7.59 3.41
CA ALA A 134 1.63 7.03 2.58
C ALA A 134 0.23 7.20 3.19
N SER A 135 0.10 7.28 4.51
CA SER A 135 -1.18 7.44 5.21
C SER A 135 -1.76 8.84 5.07
N THR A 136 -0.91 9.87 5.02
CA THR A 136 -1.35 11.27 4.98
C THR A 136 -2.22 11.60 3.74
N PRO A 137 -1.80 11.27 2.49
CA PRO A 137 -2.66 11.44 1.33
C PRO A 137 -3.97 10.64 1.44
N MET A 138 -3.89 9.41 1.95
CA MET A 138 -5.05 8.54 2.11
C MET A 138 -6.05 9.07 3.15
N PHE A 139 -5.57 9.62 4.25
CA PHE A 139 -6.36 10.25 5.30
C PHE A 139 -7.12 11.45 4.75
N LEU A 140 -6.44 12.36 4.05
CA LEU A 140 -7.05 13.54 3.46
C LEU A 140 -8.06 13.20 2.35
N MET A 141 -7.74 12.20 1.53
CA MET A 141 -8.66 11.69 0.52
C MET A 141 -9.92 11.11 1.17
N SER A 142 -9.77 10.34 2.24
CA SER A 142 -10.88 9.71 2.95
C SER A 142 -11.85 10.75 3.51
N ARG A 143 -11.34 11.86 4.04
CA ARG A 143 -12.14 13.02 4.45
C ARG A 143 -13.02 13.53 3.31
N LYS A 144 -12.43 13.71 2.13
CA LYS A 144 -13.14 14.20 0.94
C LYS A 144 -14.18 13.19 0.45
N ILE A 145 -13.82 11.92 0.34
CA ILE A 145 -14.73 10.83 -0.06
C ILE A 145 -15.94 10.77 0.88
N LYS A 146 -15.70 10.85 2.19
CA LYS A 146 -16.78 10.85 3.18
C LYS A 146 -17.72 12.04 2.99
N SER A 147 -17.19 13.23 2.71
CA SER A 147 -18.00 14.44 2.47
C SER A 147 -18.94 14.33 1.27
N LEU A 148 -18.66 13.41 0.34
CA LEU A 148 -19.49 13.09 -0.82
C LEU A 148 -20.55 12.01 -0.52
N GLY A 149 -20.68 11.57 0.74
CA GLY A 149 -21.66 10.58 1.19
C GLY A 149 -21.25 9.11 0.97
N VAL A 150 -20.05 8.86 0.43
CA VAL A 150 -19.51 7.51 0.25
C VAL A 150 -19.13 6.91 1.61
N LYS A 151 -19.49 5.65 1.82
CA LYS A 151 -19.28 4.94 3.10
C LYS A 151 -18.32 3.76 3.00
N MET A 152 -18.06 3.28 1.78
CA MET A 152 -17.13 2.18 1.54
C MET A 152 -16.29 2.46 0.29
N VAL A 153 -15.02 2.08 0.31
CA VAL A 153 -14.15 2.04 -0.85
C VAL A 153 -13.49 0.68 -0.98
N ILE A 154 -13.25 0.26 -2.21
CA ILE A 154 -12.41 -0.89 -2.52
C ILE A 154 -11.07 -0.41 -3.08
N SER A 155 -9.98 -1.09 -2.70
CA SER A 155 -8.61 -0.65 -2.95
C SER A 155 -7.69 -1.83 -3.29
N GLY A 156 -6.46 -1.54 -3.74
CA GLY A 156 -5.51 -2.50 -4.30
C GLY A 156 -4.46 -3.07 -3.34
N GLU A 157 -4.52 -2.80 -2.03
CA GLU A 157 -3.51 -3.27 -1.07
C GLU A 157 -3.42 -4.81 -1.01
N GLY A 158 -2.20 -5.31 -0.80
CA GLY A 158 -1.88 -6.73 -0.71
C GLY A 158 -1.31 -7.33 -2.00
N SER A 159 -1.46 -6.65 -3.15
CA SER A 159 -0.98 -7.16 -4.43
C SER A 159 0.54 -7.30 -4.47
N ASP A 160 1.27 -6.27 -4.05
CA ASP A 160 2.74 -6.26 -4.10
C ASP A 160 3.34 -7.34 -3.20
N GLU A 161 2.75 -7.56 -2.03
CA GLU A 161 3.18 -8.54 -1.03
C GLU A 161 2.91 -9.98 -1.49
N ILE A 162 1.84 -10.22 -2.25
CA ILE A 162 1.49 -11.55 -2.78
C ILE A 162 2.33 -11.91 -4.01
N PHE A 163 2.64 -10.93 -4.86
CA PHE A 163 3.22 -11.16 -6.19
C PHE A 163 4.67 -10.70 -6.35
N GLY A 164 5.31 -10.22 -5.28
CA GLY A 164 6.68 -9.71 -5.37
C GLY A 164 6.75 -8.42 -6.18
N GLY A 165 5.84 -7.47 -5.91
CA GLY A 165 5.64 -6.28 -6.74
C GLY A 165 6.55 -5.09 -6.43
N TYR A 166 7.25 -5.09 -5.30
CA TYR A 166 8.21 -4.03 -4.98
C TYR A 166 9.51 -4.18 -5.77
N LEU A 167 10.15 -3.06 -6.10
CA LEU A 167 11.33 -3.05 -6.98
C LEU A 167 12.53 -3.85 -6.44
N TYR A 168 12.69 -4.01 -5.13
CA TYR A 168 13.78 -4.82 -4.57
C TYR A 168 13.61 -6.32 -4.88
N PHE A 169 12.42 -6.81 -5.23
CA PHE A 169 12.22 -8.19 -5.68
C PHE A 169 12.93 -8.49 -7.00
N HIS A 170 13.34 -7.48 -7.78
CA HIS A 170 14.22 -7.68 -8.95
C HIS A 170 15.57 -8.29 -8.56
N LYS A 171 15.95 -8.18 -7.28
CA LYS A 171 17.20 -8.71 -6.73
C LYS A 171 17.01 -10.02 -5.98
N ALA A 172 15.80 -10.58 -5.94
CA ALA A 172 15.56 -11.87 -5.31
C ALA A 172 16.48 -12.93 -5.96
N PRO A 173 17.31 -13.65 -5.17
CA PRO A 173 18.34 -14.53 -5.73
C PRO A 173 17.78 -15.79 -6.37
N ASN A 174 16.61 -16.25 -5.90
CA ASN A 174 15.93 -17.45 -6.38
C ASN A 174 14.45 -17.42 -5.95
N LYS A 175 13.68 -18.38 -6.48
CA LYS A 175 12.24 -18.49 -6.26
C LYS A 175 11.88 -18.80 -4.81
N GLU A 176 12.74 -19.52 -4.08
CA GLU A 176 12.56 -19.86 -2.68
C GLU A 176 12.63 -18.62 -1.78
N GLU A 177 13.65 -17.78 -1.98
CA GLU A 177 13.79 -16.51 -1.27
C GLU A 177 12.67 -15.52 -1.61
N LEU A 178 12.25 -15.44 -2.87
CA LEU A 178 11.08 -14.66 -3.26
C LEU A 178 9.83 -15.12 -2.49
N HIS A 179 9.58 -16.43 -2.45
CA HIS A 179 8.41 -16.98 -1.77
C HIS A 179 8.42 -16.71 -0.26
N ARG A 180 9.54 -16.98 0.41
CA ARG A 180 9.70 -16.73 1.85
C ARG A 180 9.45 -15.26 2.17
N GLU A 181 10.01 -14.35 1.38
CA GLU A 181 9.78 -12.92 1.55
C GLU A 181 8.30 -12.55 1.35
N THR A 182 7.64 -13.06 0.30
CA THR A 182 6.19 -12.80 0.12
C THR A 182 5.36 -13.30 1.30
N CYS A 183 5.69 -14.47 1.86
CA CYS A 183 5.03 -14.99 3.06
C CYS A 183 5.27 -14.12 4.29
N GLN A 184 6.50 -13.64 4.50
CA GLN A 184 6.85 -12.73 5.59
C GLN A 184 6.11 -11.39 5.46
N LYS A 185 6.06 -10.82 4.25
CA LYS A 185 5.31 -9.60 3.95
C LYS A 185 3.83 -9.76 4.26
N ILE A 186 3.19 -10.85 3.79
CA ILE A 186 1.79 -11.13 4.07
C ILE A 186 1.53 -11.26 5.58
N LYS A 187 2.43 -11.93 6.32
CA LYS A 187 2.33 -12.05 7.79
C LYS A 187 2.43 -10.69 8.49
N ALA A 188 3.25 -9.78 7.97
CA ALA A 188 3.52 -8.48 8.56
C ALA A 188 2.54 -7.36 8.13
N LEU A 189 1.72 -7.58 7.08
CA LEU A 189 0.77 -6.61 6.53
C LEU A 189 -0.07 -5.87 7.58
N HIS A 190 -0.45 -6.55 8.67
CA HIS A 190 -1.26 -5.98 9.75
C HIS A 190 -0.61 -4.80 10.48
N GLN A 191 0.71 -4.64 10.37
CA GLN A 191 1.49 -3.57 10.99
C GLN A 191 1.82 -2.44 10.00
N TYR A 192 1.57 -2.66 8.70
CA TYR A 192 1.96 -1.75 7.62
C TYR A 192 0.73 -1.37 6.77
N ASP A 193 0.60 -1.92 5.57
CA ASP A 193 -0.41 -1.53 4.58
C ASP A 193 -1.85 -1.74 5.05
N CYS A 194 -2.13 -2.82 5.80
CA CYS A 194 -3.47 -2.99 6.39
C CYS A 194 -3.74 -1.97 7.51
N LEU A 195 -2.72 -1.62 8.30
CA LEU A 195 -2.84 -0.60 9.34
C LEU A 195 -3.16 0.75 8.71
N ARG A 196 -2.39 1.16 7.69
CA ARG A 196 -2.64 2.37 6.91
C ARG A 196 -4.03 2.37 6.30
N ALA A 197 -4.33 1.37 5.46
CA ALA A 197 -5.56 1.33 4.68
C ALA A 197 -6.79 1.35 5.59
N ASN A 198 -6.76 0.62 6.71
CA ASN A 198 -7.86 0.60 7.65
C ASN A 198 -7.96 1.89 8.48
N LYS A 199 -6.87 2.31 9.14
CA LYS A 199 -6.95 3.42 10.11
C LYS A 199 -7.08 4.79 9.45
N ALA A 200 -6.41 5.02 8.32
CA ALA A 200 -6.48 6.30 7.61
C ALA A 200 -7.89 6.54 7.03
N THR A 201 -8.55 5.49 6.54
CA THR A 201 -9.94 5.58 6.04
C THR A 201 -10.96 5.64 7.19
N SER A 202 -10.78 4.82 8.22
CA SER A 202 -11.66 4.78 9.40
C SER A 202 -11.65 6.09 10.20
N ALA A 203 -10.58 6.89 10.11
CA ALA A 203 -10.53 8.23 10.69
C ALA A 203 -11.71 9.12 10.29
N TRP A 204 -12.28 8.88 9.10
CA TRP A 204 -13.41 9.61 8.56
C TRP A 204 -14.66 8.74 8.42
N GLY A 205 -14.71 7.59 9.11
CA GLY A 205 -15.83 6.64 9.01
C GLY A 205 -16.06 6.11 7.60
N LEU A 206 -14.96 5.86 6.87
CA LEU A 206 -14.95 5.24 5.55
C LEU A 206 -14.39 3.82 5.67
N GLU A 207 -15.14 2.82 5.23
CA GLU A 207 -14.70 1.42 5.23
C GLU A 207 -13.82 1.13 4.01
N ALA A 208 -12.65 0.52 4.20
CA ALA A 208 -11.79 0.04 3.10
C ALA A 208 -11.90 -1.48 2.92
N ARG A 209 -12.05 -1.93 1.67
CA ARG A 209 -12.07 -3.35 1.29
C ARG A 209 -10.90 -3.69 0.36
N VAL A 210 -10.25 -4.82 0.62
CA VAL A 210 -9.00 -5.24 -0.04
C VAL A 210 -9.17 -6.64 -0.66
N PRO A 211 -9.50 -6.75 -1.97
CA PRO A 211 -9.77 -8.01 -2.67
C PRO A 211 -8.54 -8.91 -2.82
N PHE A 212 -7.35 -8.33 -2.98
CA PHE A 212 -6.11 -9.09 -3.00
C PHE A 212 -5.90 -9.88 -1.70
N LEU A 213 -6.47 -9.45 -0.58
CA LEU A 213 -6.36 -10.17 0.69
C LEU A 213 -7.53 -11.12 0.97
N ASP A 214 -8.28 -11.54 -0.05
CA ASP A 214 -9.26 -12.62 0.12
C ASP A 214 -8.58 -13.95 0.43
N LYS A 215 -9.13 -14.69 1.39
CA LYS A 215 -8.57 -15.98 1.80
C LYS A 215 -8.47 -16.97 0.63
N GLU A 216 -9.48 -17.02 -0.24
CA GLU A 216 -9.45 -17.93 -1.39
C GLU A 216 -8.45 -17.45 -2.43
N PHE A 217 -8.44 -16.15 -2.73
CA PHE A 217 -7.50 -15.59 -3.71
C PHE A 217 -6.04 -15.66 -3.25
N ILE A 218 -5.72 -15.34 -1.99
CA ILE A 218 -4.36 -15.52 -1.46
C ILE A 218 -3.96 -16.99 -1.59
N ASN A 219 -4.84 -17.94 -1.23
CA ASN A 219 -4.49 -19.36 -1.33
C ASN A 219 -4.20 -19.78 -2.78
N GLU A 220 -5.00 -19.33 -3.73
CA GLU A 220 -4.75 -19.54 -5.16
C GLU A 220 -3.39 -18.93 -5.57
N ALA A 221 -3.24 -17.62 -5.36
CA ALA A 221 -2.05 -16.88 -5.78
C ALA A 221 -0.75 -17.37 -5.11
N MET A 222 -0.82 -17.80 -3.85
CA MET A 222 0.32 -18.31 -3.08
C MET A 222 0.59 -19.79 -3.31
N SER A 223 -0.25 -20.51 -4.06
CA SER A 223 0.01 -21.90 -4.45
C SER A 223 0.80 -22.03 -5.76
N ILE A 224 0.84 -20.97 -6.56
CA ILE A 224 1.59 -20.93 -7.83
C ILE A 224 3.09 -21.14 -7.55
N ASP A 225 3.76 -21.98 -8.34
CA ASP A 225 5.22 -22.14 -8.30
C ASP A 225 5.88 -20.75 -8.40
N PRO A 226 6.67 -20.32 -7.40
CA PRO A 226 7.21 -18.97 -7.35
C PRO A 226 8.14 -18.64 -8.52
N GLU A 227 8.61 -19.64 -9.28
CA GLU A 227 9.32 -19.43 -10.54
C GLU A 227 8.53 -18.57 -11.54
N TRP A 228 7.21 -18.65 -11.53
CA TRP A 228 6.37 -17.81 -12.38
C TRP A 228 6.31 -16.35 -11.89
N LYS A 229 6.52 -16.12 -10.60
CA LYS A 229 6.57 -14.79 -9.98
C LYS A 229 7.95 -14.14 -10.08
N MET A 230 8.99 -14.92 -10.38
CA MET A 230 10.34 -14.39 -10.59
C MET A 230 10.34 -13.35 -11.70
N ILE A 231 11.01 -12.23 -11.42
CA ILE A 231 11.21 -11.16 -12.37
C ILE A 231 12.37 -11.58 -13.29
N ARG A 232 12.06 -11.73 -14.58
CA ARG A 232 12.96 -12.29 -15.60
C ARG A 232 12.94 -11.38 -16.82
N PRO A 233 13.72 -10.28 -16.81
CA PRO A 233 13.77 -9.35 -17.94
C PRO A 233 14.21 -10.03 -19.24
N ASP A 234 15.06 -11.06 -19.15
CA ASP A 234 15.47 -11.92 -20.27
C ASP A 234 14.30 -12.64 -20.95
N LEU A 235 13.21 -12.87 -20.23
CA LEU A 235 11.97 -13.46 -20.72
C LEU A 235 10.83 -12.43 -20.88
N GLY A 236 11.13 -11.13 -20.75
CA GLY A 236 10.13 -10.06 -20.77
C GLY A 236 9.18 -10.07 -19.56
N ARG A 237 9.55 -10.73 -18.46
CA ARG A 237 8.75 -10.77 -17.23
C ARG A 237 9.17 -9.65 -16.28
N ILE A 238 8.25 -8.71 -16.06
CA ILE A 238 8.38 -7.64 -15.06
C ILE A 238 7.70 -8.04 -13.75
N GLU A 239 7.77 -7.18 -12.73
CA GLU A 239 7.09 -7.41 -11.46
C GLU A 239 5.59 -7.68 -11.65
N LYS A 240 5.07 -8.65 -10.90
CA LYS A 240 3.67 -9.10 -10.98
C LYS A 240 3.26 -9.61 -12.36
N TRP A 241 4.19 -10.13 -13.17
CA TRP A 241 3.91 -10.63 -14.52
C TRP A 241 2.75 -11.63 -14.58
N VAL A 242 2.65 -12.55 -13.61
CA VAL A 242 1.52 -13.51 -13.54
C VAL A 242 0.17 -12.81 -13.42
N LEU A 243 0.08 -11.73 -12.64
CA LEU A 243 -1.16 -10.97 -12.51
C LEU A 243 -1.46 -10.21 -13.81
N ARG A 244 -0.45 -9.57 -14.41
CA ARG A 244 -0.59 -8.84 -15.67
C ARG A 244 -1.07 -9.78 -16.78
N LYS A 245 -0.42 -10.95 -16.92
CA LYS A 245 -0.76 -11.96 -17.93
C LYS A 245 -2.13 -12.57 -17.68
N ALA A 246 -2.52 -12.78 -16.42
CA ALA A 246 -3.86 -13.24 -16.08
C ALA A 246 -4.93 -12.27 -16.59
N PHE A 247 -4.69 -10.95 -16.67
CA PHE A 247 -5.65 -9.95 -17.16
C PHE A 247 -5.39 -9.46 -18.60
N ASP A 248 -4.43 -10.09 -19.29
CA ASP A 248 -4.07 -9.75 -20.66
C ASP A 248 -4.96 -10.47 -21.67
N ASP A 249 -6.19 -9.96 -21.82
CA ASP A 249 -7.21 -10.46 -22.73
C ASP A 249 -7.27 -9.60 -24.00
N GLU A 250 -6.97 -10.19 -25.15
CA GLU A 250 -6.95 -9.45 -26.42
C GLU A 250 -8.35 -9.22 -27.00
N GLU A 251 -9.30 -10.10 -26.70
CA GLU A 251 -10.67 -10.01 -27.19
C GLU A 251 -11.51 -9.06 -26.32
N GLN A 252 -11.33 -9.13 -25.00
CA GLN A 252 -12.04 -8.29 -24.03
C GLN A 252 -11.06 -7.69 -23.01
N PRO A 253 -10.25 -6.69 -23.42
CA PRO A 253 -9.24 -6.08 -22.57
C PRO A 253 -9.83 -5.49 -21.28
N PHE A 254 -9.21 -5.81 -20.14
CA PHE A 254 -9.57 -5.20 -18.86
C PHE A 254 -8.97 -3.80 -18.69
N LEU A 255 -7.77 -3.59 -19.22
CA LEU A 255 -7.00 -2.36 -19.11
C LEU A 255 -6.27 -2.07 -20.43
N PRO A 256 -6.02 -0.79 -20.76
CA PRO A 256 -5.07 -0.44 -21.81
C PRO A 256 -3.69 -1.05 -21.55
N LYS A 257 -3.01 -1.52 -22.61
CA LYS A 257 -1.70 -2.20 -22.49
C LYS A 257 -0.66 -1.35 -21.74
N HIS A 258 -0.65 -0.03 -21.95
CA HIS A 258 0.29 0.88 -21.29
C HIS A 258 0.06 0.98 -19.76
N ILE A 259 -1.16 0.70 -19.26
CA ILE A 259 -1.43 0.58 -17.81
C ILE A 259 -1.13 -0.84 -17.34
N LEU A 260 -1.58 -1.85 -18.10
CA LEU A 260 -1.41 -3.27 -17.75
C LEU A 260 0.07 -3.66 -17.62
N TYR A 261 0.96 -3.04 -18.38
CA TYR A 261 2.40 -3.28 -18.36
C TYR A 261 3.22 -2.08 -17.84
N ARG A 262 2.58 -1.10 -17.18
CA ARG A 262 3.29 -0.01 -16.50
C ARG A 262 4.15 -0.55 -15.36
N GLN A 263 5.42 -0.15 -15.30
CA GLN A 263 6.31 -0.48 -14.18
C GLN A 263 5.78 0.08 -12.86
N LYS A 264 6.05 -0.63 -11.75
CA LYS A 264 5.65 -0.20 -10.41
C LYS A 264 6.23 1.17 -10.04
N GLU A 265 5.34 2.05 -9.58
CA GLU A 265 5.69 3.26 -8.83
C GLU A 265 5.11 3.16 -7.41
N GLN A 266 5.89 3.55 -6.40
CA GLN A 266 5.44 3.55 -5.01
C GLN A 266 4.40 4.64 -4.76
N PHE A 267 3.46 4.40 -3.83
CA PHE A 267 2.32 5.30 -3.61
C PHE A 267 2.77 6.71 -3.18
N SER A 268 3.75 6.81 -2.28
CA SER A 268 4.30 8.09 -1.82
C SER A 268 4.96 8.89 -2.94
N ASP A 269 5.57 8.20 -3.92
CA ASP A 269 6.25 8.83 -5.04
C ASP A 269 5.24 9.29 -6.10
N GLY A 270 4.19 8.50 -6.33
CA GLY A 270 3.11 8.81 -7.26
C GLY A 270 2.19 9.97 -6.82
N VAL A 271 2.17 10.30 -5.51
CA VAL A 271 1.46 11.50 -5.00
C VAL A 271 2.19 12.79 -5.37
N GLY A 272 3.51 12.72 -5.59
CA GLY A 272 4.32 13.84 -6.02
C GLY A 272 5.59 14.00 -5.18
N TYR A 273 6.71 14.25 -5.85
CA TYR A 273 8.01 14.38 -5.21
C TYR A 273 8.15 15.55 -4.23
N SER A 274 7.43 16.64 -4.49
CA SER A 274 7.35 17.79 -3.58
C SER A 274 6.77 17.44 -2.20
N TRP A 275 5.96 16.38 -2.09
CA TRP A 275 5.42 15.92 -0.81
C TRP A 275 6.50 15.42 0.13
N ILE A 276 7.35 14.51 -0.35
CA ILE A 276 8.44 13.93 0.44
C ILE A 276 9.47 14.99 0.79
N ASP A 277 9.81 15.87 -0.16
CA ASP A 277 10.78 16.94 0.08
C ASP A 277 10.24 17.96 1.09
N GLY A 278 8.94 18.26 1.06
CA GLY A 278 8.27 19.09 2.06
C GLY A 278 8.31 18.49 3.47
N LEU A 279 8.10 17.17 3.61
CA LEU A 279 8.21 16.48 4.89
C LEU A 279 9.62 16.53 5.47
N LYS A 280 10.63 16.29 4.63
CA LYS A 280 12.05 16.39 5.04
C LYS A 280 12.40 17.80 5.47
N ALA A 281 11.97 18.82 4.72
CA ALA A 281 12.21 20.22 5.06
C ALA A 281 11.51 20.62 6.38
N HIS A 282 10.29 20.15 6.61
CA HIS A 282 9.59 20.36 7.88
C HIS A 282 10.28 19.67 9.05
N ALA A 283 10.80 18.45 8.87
CA ALA A 283 11.56 17.77 9.91
C ALA A 283 12.89 18.50 10.20
N GLU A 284 13.57 19.00 9.17
CA GLU A 284 14.83 19.75 9.29
C GLU A 284 14.67 21.02 10.11
N SER A 285 13.53 21.73 9.97
CA SER A 285 13.26 22.95 10.74
C SER A 285 12.85 22.69 12.19
N ASN A 286 12.40 21.47 12.52
CA ASN A 286 11.88 21.11 13.86
C ASN A 286 12.83 20.21 14.68
N VAL A 287 13.81 19.55 14.06
CA VAL A 287 14.74 18.64 14.75
C VAL A 287 16.19 19.09 14.53
N THR A 288 16.81 19.52 15.63
CA THR A 288 18.22 19.97 15.61
C THR A 288 19.21 18.79 15.59
N ASP A 289 20.43 19.04 15.13
CA ASP A 289 21.51 18.02 15.19
C ASP A 289 21.84 17.59 16.62
N LYS A 290 21.66 18.50 17.59
CA LYS A 290 21.80 18.20 19.02
C LYS A 290 20.70 17.24 19.51
N MET A 291 19.48 17.34 18.99
CA MET A 291 18.43 16.37 19.30
C MET A 291 18.79 14.99 18.73
N MET A 292 19.26 14.95 17.48
CA MET A 292 19.70 13.70 16.84
C MET A 292 20.86 13.02 17.57
N SER A 293 21.88 13.78 18.01
CA SER A 293 23.01 13.21 18.75
C SER A 293 22.61 12.61 20.11
N ASN A 294 21.51 13.08 20.69
CA ASN A 294 20.95 12.57 21.93
C ASN A 294 19.81 11.55 21.75
N ALA A 295 19.41 11.24 20.50
CA ALA A 295 18.25 10.42 20.20
C ALA A 295 18.27 9.06 20.90
N LYS A 296 19.43 8.39 20.99
CA LYS A 296 19.58 7.07 21.65
C LYS A 296 19.32 7.09 23.16
N PHE A 297 19.48 8.25 23.80
CA PHE A 297 19.25 8.41 25.24
C PHE A 297 17.80 8.77 25.53
N ILE A 298 17.15 9.49 24.60
CA ILE A 298 15.75 9.91 24.71
C ILE A 298 14.82 8.76 24.28
N TYR A 299 15.14 8.11 23.16
CA TYR A 299 14.37 7.03 22.56
C TYR A 299 15.24 5.75 22.43
N PRO A 300 15.50 5.04 23.54
CA PRO A 300 16.38 3.86 23.53
C PRO A 300 15.79 2.67 22.75
N HIS A 301 14.47 2.58 22.65
CA HIS A 301 13.78 1.59 21.81
C HIS A 301 13.45 2.20 20.45
N ASN A 302 13.77 1.50 19.36
CA ASN A 302 13.58 1.98 17.99
C ASN A 302 14.11 3.41 17.78
N THR A 303 15.39 3.62 18.13
CA THR A 303 16.04 4.93 18.05
C THR A 303 15.88 5.52 16.63
N PRO A 304 15.32 6.74 16.49
CA PRO A 304 15.19 7.37 15.19
C PRO A 304 16.57 7.70 14.62
N THR A 305 16.81 7.28 13.37
CA THR A 305 18.07 7.49 12.65
C THR A 305 18.04 8.68 11.70
N THR A 306 16.86 9.27 11.49
CA THR A 306 16.66 10.47 10.66
C THR A 306 15.84 11.51 11.43
N LYS A 307 15.98 12.78 11.05
CA LYS A 307 15.19 13.89 11.64
C LYS A 307 13.69 13.71 11.44
N GLU A 308 13.28 13.17 10.30
CA GLU A 308 11.87 12.87 10.01
C GLU A 308 11.33 11.78 10.94
N ALA A 309 12.07 10.68 11.11
CA ALA A 309 11.70 9.64 12.08
C ALA A 309 11.65 10.19 13.52
N TYR A 310 12.58 11.08 13.88
CA TYR A 310 12.60 11.73 15.19
C TYR A 310 11.34 12.61 15.38
N CYS A 311 10.99 13.41 14.39
CA CYS A 311 9.80 14.27 14.42
C CYS A 311 8.54 13.44 14.65
N TYR A 312 8.35 12.36 13.89
CA TYR A 312 7.21 11.46 14.04
C TYR A 312 7.20 10.74 15.39
N ARG A 313 8.37 10.29 15.87
CA ARG A 313 8.50 9.65 17.18
C ARG A 313 8.13 10.60 18.32
N MET A 314 8.56 11.86 18.24
CA MET A 314 8.23 12.90 19.21
C MET A 314 6.72 13.17 19.27
N ILE A 315 6.05 13.26 18.10
CA ILE A 315 4.60 13.44 18.04
C ILE A 315 3.87 12.20 18.58
N PHE A 316 4.34 11.00 18.20
CA PHE A 316 3.75 9.74 18.66
C PHE A 316 3.80 9.62 20.19
N GLU A 317 4.97 9.83 20.82
CA GLU A 317 5.08 9.69 22.28
C GLU A 317 4.34 10.79 23.05
N ARG A 318 4.06 11.95 22.42
CA ARG A 318 3.17 12.96 23.01
C ARG A 318 1.73 12.47 23.14
N PHE A 319 1.25 11.66 22.20
CA PHE A 319 -0.08 11.04 22.26
C PHE A 319 -0.07 9.71 23.04
N PHE A 320 1.00 8.93 22.89
CA PHE A 320 1.11 7.57 23.41
C PHE A 320 2.43 7.37 24.18
N PRO A 321 2.57 7.98 25.38
CA PRO A 321 3.83 8.00 26.13
C PRO A 321 4.20 6.64 26.75
N GLN A 322 3.28 5.66 26.73
CA GLN A 322 3.51 4.37 27.38
C GLN A 322 4.45 3.46 26.58
N ASN A 323 5.29 2.70 27.29
CA ASN A 323 6.14 1.66 26.69
C ASN A 323 5.33 0.64 25.89
N SER A 324 4.14 0.25 26.36
CA SER A 324 3.24 -0.67 25.65
C SER A 324 2.90 -0.16 24.25
N ALA A 325 2.65 1.14 24.08
CA ALA A 325 2.40 1.75 22.77
C ALA A 325 3.63 1.66 21.86
N ILE A 326 4.80 2.03 22.39
CA ILE A 326 6.07 2.04 21.66
C ILE A 326 6.39 0.65 21.10
N LEU A 327 6.13 -0.41 21.87
CA LEU A 327 6.36 -1.82 21.51
C LEU A 327 5.40 -2.35 20.45
N THR A 328 4.25 -1.69 20.22
CA THR A 328 3.33 -2.09 19.14
C THR A 328 3.83 -1.67 17.75
N VAL A 329 4.77 -0.72 17.67
CA VAL A 329 5.31 -0.26 16.39
C VAL A 329 6.57 -1.08 16.09
N PRO A 330 6.61 -1.83 14.97
CA PRO A 330 7.75 -2.66 14.64
C PRO A 330 9.02 -1.84 14.46
N GLY A 331 10.12 -2.36 14.99
CA GLY A 331 11.46 -1.82 14.81
C GLY A 331 12.20 -2.36 13.60
N GLY A 332 13.35 -1.76 13.31
CA GLY A 332 14.30 -2.22 12.30
C GLY A 332 14.26 -1.45 10.97
N PRO A 333 15.18 -1.74 10.03
CA PRO A 333 15.23 -1.10 8.73
C PRO A 333 13.96 -1.38 7.92
N SER A 334 13.29 -0.31 7.46
CA SER A 334 11.90 -0.29 6.91
C SER A 334 11.49 -1.58 6.21
N VAL A 335 10.60 -2.35 6.86
CA VAL A 335 10.11 -3.66 6.41
C VAL A 335 8.93 -3.52 5.44
N ALA A 336 8.28 -2.37 5.28
CA ALA A 336 7.21 -2.18 4.28
C ALA A 336 7.75 -2.23 2.84
N CYS A 337 8.89 -1.57 2.59
CA CYS A 337 9.66 -1.68 1.34
C CYS A 337 10.94 -2.52 1.50
N SER A 338 11.04 -3.27 2.62
CA SER A 338 12.15 -4.13 3.11
C SER A 338 13.54 -3.70 2.67
N THR A 339 13.99 -2.56 3.19
CA THR A 339 15.38 -2.14 3.14
C THR A 339 16.31 -3.24 3.68
N ALA A 340 15.92 -3.97 4.73
CA ALA A 340 16.74 -5.05 5.28
C ALA A 340 16.96 -6.21 4.29
N LYS A 341 15.88 -6.78 3.74
CA LYS A 341 15.98 -7.87 2.75
C LYS A 341 16.58 -7.39 1.43
N ALA A 342 16.29 -6.16 1.01
CA ALA A 342 16.90 -5.54 -0.14
C ALA A 342 18.44 -5.45 0.01
N VAL A 343 18.92 -5.05 1.19
CA VAL A 343 20.36 -5.01 1.53
C VAL A 343 20.98 -6.41 1.59
N GLU A 344 20.25 -7.40 2.10
CA GLU A 344 20.71 -8.80 2.12
C GLU A 344 20.88 -9.37 0.71
N TRP A 345 19.95 -9.08 -0.20
CA TRP A 345 19.99 -9.55 -1.58
C TRP A 345 20.95 -8.75 -2.47
N ASP A 346 21.14 -7.46 -2.18
CA ASP A 346 22.04 -6.60 -2.92
C ASP A 346 22.63 -5.51 -2.01
N ALA A 347 23.92 -5.67 -1.68
CA ALA A 347 24.65 -4.76 -0.82
C ALA A 347 24.67 -3.31 -1.34
N GLN A 348 24.43 -3.05 -2.64
CA GLN A 348 24.37 -1.69 -3.18
C GLN A 348 23.24 -0.85 -2.54
N TRP A 349 22.22 -1.51 -1.99
CA TRP A 349 21.11 -0.84 -1.29
C TRP A 349 21.50 -0.32 0.09
N SER A 350 22.64 -0.74 0.67
CA SER A 350 23.08 -0.23 1.97
C SER A 350 23.47 1.24 1.93
N GLY A 351 23.76 1.78 0.74
CA GLY A 351 24.12 3.18 0.53
C GLY A 351 22.93 4.15 0.44
N ASN A 352 21.69 3.66 0.36
CA ASN A 352 20.51 4.51 0.22
C ASN A 352 19.39 4.07 1.18
N LEU A 353 19.34 4.69 2.36
CA LEU A 353 18.39 4.39 3.43
C LEU A 353 17.02 5.07 3.26
N ASP A 354 16.79 5.80 2.15
CA ASP A 354 15.48 6.39 1.87
C ASP A 354 14.50 5.28 1.47
N PRO A 355 13.32 5.15 2.13
CA PRO A 355 12.35 4.13 1.78
C PRO A 355 11.60 4.39 0.46
N SER A 356 11.84 5.53 -0.21
CA SER A 356 11.23 5.85 -1.51
C SER A 356 11.73 4.97 -2.66
N GLY A 357 10.93 4.85 -3.71
CA GLY A 357 11.27 4.10 -4.93
C GLY A 357 12.48 4.66 -5.67
N ARG A 358 12.87 5.91 -5.38
CA ARG A 358 14.11 6.53 -5.87
C ARG A 358 15.38 5.79 -5.42
N ALA A 359 15.29 5.00 -4.34
CA ALA A 359 16.42 4.21 -3.85
C ALA A 359 16.75 3.00 -4.74
N ALA A 360 15.85 2.60 -5.66
CA ALA A 360 16.02 1.49 -6.58
C ALA A 360 16.88 1.84 -7.82
N LEU A 361 18.11 2.30 -7.58
CA LEU A 361 19.06 2.68 -8.64
C LEU A 361 19.25 1.54 -9.66
N GLY A 362 19.11 1.85 -10.95
CA GLY A 362 19.27 0.88 -12.04
C GLY A 362 18.08 -0.03 -12.32
N VAL A 363 16.98 0.05 -11.56
CA VAL A 363 15.74 -0.72 -11.80
C VAL A 363 14.58 0.18 -12.25
N HIS A 364 14.48 1.39 -11.71
CA HIS A 364 13.37 2.33 -12.00
C HIS A 364 13.62 3.09 -13.31
N LEU A 365 13.14 2.56 -14.44
CA LEU A 365 13.42 3.15 -15.77
C LEU A 365 12.79 4.54 -15.95
N SER A 366 11.60 4.79 -15.38
CA SER A 366 10.92 6.09 -15.49
C SER A 366 11.51 7.20 -14.61
N ALA A 367 12.47 6.89 -13.71
CA ALA A 367 13.14 7.92 -12.92
C ALA A 367 14.08 8.76 -13.78
N TYR A 368 14.61 8.16 -14.85
CA TYR A 368 15.61 8.78 -15.74
C TYR A 368 14.99 9.65 -16.85
N GLU A 369 13.68 9.55 -17.11
CA GLU A 369 13.00 10.38 -18.13
C GLU A 369 12.64 11.79 -17.61
N GLN A 370 12.51 11.99 -16.28
CA GLN A 370 12.14 13.29 -15.71
C GLN A 370 13.30 14.29 -15.61
N GLU A 371 14.56 13.88 -15.80
CA GLU A 371 15.72 14.79 -15.73
C GLU A 371 15.94 15.60 -17.03
N HIS A 372 15.19 15.36 -18.11
CA HIS A 372 15.45 15.97 -19.43
C HIS A 372 14.28 16.81 -19.99
N LEU A 373 13.68 17.69 -19.18
CA LEU A 373 12.80 18.75 -19.69
C LEU A 373 13.33 20.14 -19.32
N PRO A 374 13.66 21.00 -20.32
CA PRO A 374 14.19 22.34 -20.07
C PRO A 374 13.12 23.27 -19.45
N ALA A 375 13.58 24.11 -18.52
CA ALA A 375 12.81 24.95 -17.60
C ALA A 375 12.05 26.15 -18.23
N THR A 376 11.46 26.02 -19.41
CA THR A 376 10.86 27.15 -20.12
C THR A 376 9.50 26.78 -20.71
N ILE A 377 8.47 26.61 -19.89
CA ILE A 377 7.03 26.92 -20.15
C ILE A 377 6.35 26.91 -18.76
N LEU A 378 6.43 28.02 -18.02
CA LEU A 378 5.61 28.26 -16.83
C LEU A 378 5.15 29.72 -16.80
N THR A 379 4.25 30.07 -17.71
CA THR A 379 3.39 31.26 -17.59
C THR A 379 2.05 30.97 -18.26
N GLY A 380 0.98 30.75 -17.48
CA GLY A 380 -0.36 30.58 -18.05
C GLY A 380 -1.41 29.90 -17.18
N THR A 381 -1.99 30.68 -16.27
CA THR A 381 -3.41 30.69 -15.84
C THR A 381 -4.10 29.43 -15.26
N SER A 382 -4.47 29.57 -13.97
CA SER A 382 -5.72 29.15 -13.32
C SER A 382 -6.32 27.78 -13.71
N LYS A 383 -6.15 26.77 -12.84
CA LYS A 383 -6.92 25.51 -12.91
C LYS A 383 -7.57 25.18 -11.56
N LYS A 384 -8.88 25.41 -11.47
CA LYS A 384 -9.76 24.76 -10.48
C LYS A 384 -9.73 23.24 -10.70
N PRO A 385 -9.91 22.41 -9.66
CA PRO A 385 -9.95 20.96 -9.80
C PRO A 385 -11.14 20.53 -10.68
N ARG A 386 -10.88 19.76 -11.74
CA ARG A 386 -11.90 19.17 -12.62
C ARG A 386 -12.20 17.74 -12.16
N MET A 387 -13.49 17.43 -12.00
CA MET A 387 -13.98 16.04 -11.99
C MET A 387 -13.76 15.44 -13.39
N ILE A 388 -13.16 14.26 -13.46
CA ILE A 388 -13.07 13.49 -14.69
C ILE A 388 -14.12 12.37 -14.59
N GLU A 389 -15.17 12.49 -15.38
CA GLU A 389 -16.22 11.47 -15.50
C GLU A 389 -15.80 10.44 -16.55
N VAL A 390 -15.77 9.17 -16.17
CA VAL A 390 -15.55 8.07 -17.12
C VAL A 390 -16.87 7.33 -17.30
N ALA A 391 -17.45 7.43 -18.49
CA ALA A 391 -18.58 6.63 -18.94
C ALA A 391 -18.10 5.56 -19.94
N ALA A 392 -18.71 4.39 -19.92
CA ALA A 392 -18.53 3.37 -20.96
C ALA A 392 -19.72 3.41 -21.95
N PRO A 393 -19.56 3.06 -23.24
CA PRO A 393 -18.34 2.67 -23.96
C PRO A 393 -17.94 3.67 -25.07
N GLY A 394 -16.63 3.77 -25.31
CA GLY A 394 -16.03 4.65 -26.30
C GLY A 394 -14.72 5.23 -25.75
N VAL A 395 -13.65 4.44 -25.82
CA VAL A 395 -12.32 4.86 -25.38
C VAL A 395 -11.83 5.98 -26.29
N ALA A 396 -11.95 7.22 -25.80
CA ALA A 396 -11.21 8.37 -26.30
C ALA A 396 -10.79 9.20 -25.07
N ILE A 397 -9.53 9.06 -24.69
CA ILE A 397 -8.88 9.98 -23.75
C ILE A 397 -8.17 10.99 -24.65
N GLU A 398 -8.70 12.20 -24.77
CA GLU A 398 -8.03 13.29 -25.47
C GLU A 398 -6.98 13.96 -24.57
N SER A 399 -5.91 14.41 -25.23
CA SER A 399 -4.58 14.84 -24.77
C SER A 399 -4.53 16.00 -23.79
#